data_AF-A0A6B0WFT1-F1
#
_entry.id   AF-A0A6B0WFT1-F1
#
_cell.length_a   1.000
_cell.length_b   1.000
_cell.length_c   1.000
_cell.angle_alpha   90.00
_cell.angle_beta   90.00
_cell.angle_gamma   90.00
#
_symmetry.space_group_name_H-M   'P 1'
#
loop_
_entity.id
_entity.type
_entity.pdbx_description
1 polymer ?
#
loop_
_entity_poly.entity_id
_entity_poly.type
_entity_poly.pdbx_seq_one_letter_code
_entity_poly.pdbx_strand_id
1 'polypeptide(L)' 'MWQRLYNELAEHDFVVITIAMDSRGADAAREWIEAAEPAHPSLIDRDHVVSDLYNM' A
#
# COMPACT_ATOMS: atom_id res chain seq x y z
N MET A 1 6.14 -9.50 4.17
CA MET A 1 6.82 -9.78 2.88
C MET A 1 7.27 -8.50 2.21
N TRP A 2 6.35 -7.59 1.87
CA TRP A 2 6.64 -6.31 1.20
C TRP A 2 7.65 -5.42 1.92
N GLN A 3 7.57 -5.36 3.26
CA GLN A 3 8.55 -4.65 4.08
C GLN A 3 10.00 -5.10 3.84
N ARG A 4 10.23 -6.41 3.72
CA ARG A 4 11.57 -6.96 3.48
C ARG A 4 12.07 -6.52 2.10
N LEU A 5 11.23 -6.66 1.08
CA LEU A 5 11.55 -6.26 -0.29
C LEU A 5 11.90 -4.77 -0.39
N TYR A 6 11.13 -3.91 0.27
CA TYR A 6 11.41 -2.48 0.30
C TYR A 6 12.76 -2.20 0.96
N ASN A 7 13.04 -2.80 2.13
CA ASN A 7 14.29 -2.58 2.83
C ASN A 7 15.52 -3.06 2.02
N GLU A 8 15.37 -4.10 1.21
CA GLU A 8 16.44 -4.63 0.34
C GLU A 8 16.72 -3.73 -0.88
N LEU A 9 15.73 -2.98 -1.36
CA LEU A 9 15.80 -2.27 -2.64
C LEU A 9 15.71 -0.75 -2.54
N ALA A 10 15.40 -0.19 -1.37
CA ALA A 10 15.22 1.26 -1.18
C ALA A 10 16.46 2.08 -1.57
N GLU A 11 17.67 1.52 -1.46
CA GLU A 11 18.93 2.18 -1.87
C GLU A 11 19.15 2.20 -3.38
N HIS A 12 18.32 1.50 -4.15
CA HIS A 12 18.42 1.38 -5.61
C HIS A 12 17.40 2.24 -6.36
N ASP A 13 17.01 3.39 -5.78
CA ASP A 13 15.97 4.27 -6.33
C ASP A 13 14.63 3.54 -6.60
N PHE A 14 14.35 2.50 -5.81
CA PHE A 14 13.16 1.66 -5.96
C PHE A 14 12.21 1.83 -4.77
N VAL A 15 10.91 1.99 -5.06
CA VAL A 15 9.87 2.16 -4.03
C VAL A 15 8.80 1.09 -4.21
N VAL A 16 8.51 0.38 -3.13
CA VAL A 16 7.31 -0.46 -3.02
C VAL A 16 6.16 0.42 -2.59
N ILE A 17 5.01 0.32 -3.25
CA ILE A 17 3.77 0.95 -2.82
C ILE A 17 2.74 -0.16 -2.63
N THR A 18 2.17 -0.24 -1.44
CA THR A 18 1.05 -1.16 -1.18
C THR A 18 -0.27 -0.42 -1.33
N ILE A 19 -1.30 -1.10 -1.84
CA ILE A 19 -2.60 -0.49 -2.14
C ILE A 19 -3.69 -1.34 -1.49
N ALA A 20 -4.49 -0.72 -0.62
CA ALA A 20 -5.68 -1.29 -0.03
C ALA A 20 -6.92 -0.89 -0.84
N MET A 21 -7.50 -1.82 -1.57
CA MET A 21 -8.72 -1.63 -2.38
C MET A 21 -9.97 -1.75 -1.49
N ASP A 22 -10.15 -0.81 -0.57
CA ASP A 22 -11.25 -0.83 0.40
C ASP A 22 -12.19 0.37 0.20
N SER A 23 -13.41 0.11 -0.26
CA SER A 23 -14.45 1.14 -0.46
C SER A 23 -14.94 1.79 0.81
N ARG A 24 -14.71 1.20 1.99
CA ARG A 24 -14.94 1.86 3.28
C ARG A 24 -13.80 2.82 3.64
N GLY A 25 -12.75 2.86 2.83
CA GLY A 25 -11.64 3.80 2.92
C GLY A 25 -10.80 3.59 4.18
N ALA A 26 -10.28 4.70 4.69
CA ALA A 26 -9.32 4.66 5.80
C ALA A 26 -9.91 4.12 7.11
N ASP A 27 -11.22 4.21 7.31
CA ASP A 27 -11.85 3.74 8.55
C ASP A 27 -11.80 2.21 8.67
N ALA A 28 -11.72 1.49 7.55
CA ALA A 28 -11.55 0.04 7.53
C ALA A 28 -10.08 -0.40 7.38
N ALA A 29 -9.27 0.37 6.64
CA ALA A 29 -7.91 -0.03 6.30
C ALA A 29 -6.84 0.43 7.32
N ARG A 30 -7.07 1.55 8.02
CA ARG A 30 -6.02 2.22 8.81
C ARG A 30 -5.48 1.35 9.94
N GLU A 31 -6.32 0.63 10.67
CA GLU A 31 -5.88 -0.21 11.78
C GLU A 31 -4.86 -1.28 11.33
N TRP A 32 -5.05 -1.85 10.15
CA TRP A 32 -4.17 -2.88 9.59
C TRP A 32 -2.87 -2.28 9.07
N ILE A 33 -2.93 -1.08 8.47
CA ILE A 33 -1.76 -0.35 8.00
C ILE A 33 -0.89 0.09 9.18
N GLU A 34 -1.49 0.65 10.23
CA GLU A 34 -0.78 1.10 11.42
C GLU A 34 -0.17 -0.08 12.18
N ALA A 35 -0.90 -1.19 12.35
CA ALA A 35 -0.38 -2.40 12.98
C ALA A 35 0.78 -3.04 12.22
N ALA A 36 0.88 -2.80 10.91
CA ALA A 36 1.97 -3.32 10.08
C ALA A 36 3.25 -2.46 10.13
N GLU A 37 3.17 -1.23 10.68
CA GLU A 37 4.27 -0.25 10.75
C GLU A 37 5.15 -0.21 9.48
N PRO A 38 4.56 0.03 8.29
CA PRO A 38 5.28 -0.08 7.05
C PRO A 38 6.32 1.04 6.88
N ALA A 39 7.54 0.70 6.48
CA ALA A 39 8.55 1.69 6.07
C ALA A 39 8.35 2.19 4.62
N HIS A 40 7.39 1.60 3.91
CA HIS A 40 7.02 1.97 2.54
C HIS A 40 5.62 2.64 2.51
N PRO A 41 5.30 3.45 1.49
CA PRO A 41 3.96 4.04 1.37
C PRO A 41 2.84 3.00 1.25
N SER A 42 1.73 3.29 1.92
CA SER A 42 0.48 2.53 1.83
C SER A 42 -0.65 3.44 1.36
N LEU A 43 -1.20 3.16 0.18
CA LEU A 43 -2.32 3.87 -0.42
C LEU A 43 -3.63 3.16 -0.08
N ILE A 44 -4.71 3.93 0.09
CA ILE A 44 -6.08 3.40 0.17
C ILE A 44 -6.82 3.82 -1.08
N ASP A 45 -7.17 2.85 -1.92
CA ASP A 45 -7.92 3.07 -3.15
C ASP A 45 -9.42 2.89 -2.89
N ARG A 46 -10.01 3.90 -2.25
CA ARG A 46 -11.43 3.87 -1.85
C ARG A 46 -12.36 3.81 -3.05
N ASP A 47 -12.01 4.56 -4.08
CA ASP A 47 -12.87 4.81 -5.24
C ASP A 47 -12.48 3.90 -6.43
N HIS A 48 -11.64 2.88 -6.20
CA HIS A 48 -11.14 1.89 -7.18
C HIS A 48 -10.47 2.50 -8.42
N VAL A 49 -9.91 3.70 -8.29
CA VAL A 49 -9.31 4.43 -9.42
C VAL A 49 -8.02 3.74 -9.87
N VAL A 50 -7.25 3.19 -8.93
CA VAL A 50 -6.01 2.47 -9.24
C VAL A 50 -6.34 1.09 -9.78
N SER A 51 -7.31 0.40 -9.17
CA SER A 51 -7.79 -0.90 -9.66
C SER A 51 -8.27 -0.83 -11.09
N ASP A 52 -9.09 0.17 -11.42
CA ASP A 52 -9.62 0.40 -12.77
C ASP A 52 -8.49 0.70 -13.77
N LEU A 53 -7.51 1.52 -13.39
CA LEU A 53 -6.41 1.93 -14.28
C LEU A 53 -5.51 0.75 -14.68
N TYR A 54 -5.28 -0.19 -13.76
CA TYR A 54 -4.38 -1.32 -13.95
C TYR A 54 -5.09 -2.66 -14.13
N ASN A 55 -6.42 -2.67 -14.18
CA ASN A 55 -7.26 -3.84 -14.38
C ASN A 55 -6.99 -4.94 -13.33
N MET A 56 -7.04 -4.55 -12.04
CA MET A 56 -6.84 -5.40 -10.87
C MET A 56 -8.16 -5.90 -10.26
#